data_AF-A0A1F5VNF3-F1
#
_entry.id   AF-A0A1F5VNF3-F1
#
_cell.length_a   1.000
_cell.length_b   1.000
_cell.length_c   1.000
_cell.angle_alpha   90.00
_cell.angle_beta   90.00
_cell.angle_gamma   90.00
#
_symmetry.space_group_name_H-M   'P 1'
#
loop_
_entity.id
_entity.type
_entity.pdbx_description
1 polymer ?
#
loop_
_entity_poly.entity_id
_entity_poly.type
_entity_poly.pdbx_seq_one_letter_code
_entity_poly.pdbx_strand_id
1 'polypeptide(L)'
;MKEVCGCDGKTYGNDCVRIQAQVQKSHDGKCEAAPQTCGGIIANPCPRGEYCDITALNACEGADLQGVCVKIPSSCLIPDTKQICGCDGKTYGNDCVRQQAQVQKAHDGKCSIRHQIRDDKTATPAEPVQEKK
;
A
#
# COMPACT_ATOMS: atom_id res chain seq x y z
N MET A 1 0.34 17.97 -27.55
CA MET A 1 1.52 18.26 -26.70
C MET A 1 1.56 17.19 -25.61
N LYS A 2 2.70 16.54 -25.36
CA LYS A 2 2.83 15.45 -24.37
C LYS A 2 3.79 15.90 -23.27
N GLU A 3 3.35 15.87 -22.02
CA GLU A 3 4.18 16.23 -20.87
C GLU A 3 5.36 15.26 -20.69
N VAL A 4 6.46 15.75 -20.11
CA VAL A 4 7.66 14.95 -19.78
C VAL A 4 8.23 15.34 -18.42
N CYS A 5 8.88 14.39 -17.74
CA CYS A 5 9.56 14.63 -16.48
C CYS A 5 11.06 14.79 -16.70
N GLY A 6 11.63 15.88 -16.20
CA GLY A 6 13.08 16.11 -16.19
C GLY A 6 13.78 15.39 -15.04
N CYS A 7 15.08 15.10 -15.19
CA CYS A 7 15.91 14.59 -14.09
C CYS A 7 16.07 15.59 -12.93
N ASP A 8 15.64 16.84 -13.11
CA ASP A 8 15.56 17.86 -12.07
C ASP A 8 14.26 17.80 -11.24
N GLY A 9 13.39 16.81 -11.52
CA GLY A 9 12.11 16.62 -10.84
C GLY A 9 11.01 17.58 -11.29
N LYS A 10 11.21 18.36 -12.37
CA LYS A 10 10.20 19.28 -12.90
C LYS A 10 9.44 18.67 -14.08
N THR A 11 8.12 18.88 -14.09
CA THR A 11 7.26 18.54 -15.22
C THR A 11 7.34 19.65 -16.27
N TYR A 12 7.59 19.26 -17.52
CA TYR A 12 7.59 20.15 -18.67
C TYR A 12 6.38 19.86 -19.55
N GLY A 13 5.71 20.92 -20.04
CA GLY A 13 4.51 20.79 -20.88
C GLY A 13 4.76 20.06 -22.22
N ASN A 14 6.02 19.99 -22.65
CA ASN A 14 6.47 19.09 -23.72
C ASN A 14 8.01 18.93 -23.73
N ASP A 15 8.49 17.96 -24.52
CA ASP A 15 9.91 17.64 -24.63
C ASP A 15 10.77 18.79 -25.17
N CYS A 16 10.24 19.63 -26.07
CA CYS A 16 10.96 20.79 -26.59
C CYS A 16 11.28 21.80 -25.47
N VAL A 17 10.32 22.09 -24.59
CA VAL A 17 10.51 23.02 -23.45
C VAL A 17 11.53 22.45 -22.45
N ARG A 18 11.54 21.13 -22.22
CA ARG A 18 12.57 20.46 -21.40
C ARG A 18 13.97 20.63 -22.01
N ILE A 19 14.12 20.40 -23.31
CA ILE A 19 15.39 20.55 -24.03
C ILE A 19 15.89 22.00 -23.98
N GLN A 20 14.99 22.97 -24.14
CA GLN A 20 15.33 24.41 -24.00
C GLN A 20 15.84 24.75 -22.60
N ALA A 21 15.32 24.07 -21.56
CA ALA A 21 15.82 24.18 -20.19
C ALA A 21 17.12 23.37 -19.93
N GLN A 22 17.67 22.68 -20.95
CA GLN A 22 18.89 21.85 -20.87
C GLN A 22 18.83 20.74 -19.81
N VAL A 23 17.63 20.28 -19.44
CA VAL A 23 17.43 19.21 -18.47
C VAL A 23 17.29 17.88 -19.19
N GLN A 24 17.96 16.81 -18.73
CA GLN A 24 17.81 15.47 -19.30
C GLN A 24 16.42 14.88 -19.03
N LYS A 25 15.89 14.09 -19.96
CA LYS A 25 14.58 13.44 -19.78
C LYS A 25 14.74 12.27 -18.82
N SER A 26 13.94 12.24 -17.76
CA SER A 26 13.83 11.10 -16.87
C SER A 26 12.86 10.07 -17.46
N HIS A 27 11.62 10.47 -17.71
CA HIS A 27 10.58 9.63 -18.33
C HIS A 27 9.52 10.49 -19.05
N ASP A 28 8.70 9.85 -19.88
CA ASP A 28 7.53 10.50 -20.48
C ASP A 28 6.39 10.62 -19.45
N GLY A 29 5.56 11.67 -19.57
CA GLY A 29 4.54 12.03 -18.59
C GLY A 29 5.03 13.01 -17.52
N LYS A 30 4.12 13.51 -16.67
CA LYS A 30 4.47 14.42 -15.57
C LYS A 30 5.37 13.74 -14.54
N CYS A 31 6.23 14.52 -13.87
CA CYS A 31 6.92 14.02 -12.70
C CYS A 31 5.91 13.65 -11.61
N GLU A 32 6.14 12.49 -11.01
CA GLU A 32 5.42 12.04 -9.83
C GLU A 32 6.34 12.21 -8.63
N ALA A 33 5.78 12.62 -7.48
CA ALA A 33 6.56 12.64 -6.26
C ALA A 33 7.08 11.22 -5.98
N ALA A 34 8.35 11.11 -5.61
CA ALA A 34 8.89 9.83 -5.20
C ALA A 34 8.00 9.23 -4.09
N PRO A 35 7.76 7.91 -4.09
CA PRO A 35 6.95 7.25 -3.08
C PRO A 35 7.47 7.61 -1.68
N GLN A 36 6.65 8.31 -0.89
CA GLN A 36 7.01 8.72 0.46
C GLN A 36 6.98 7.49 1.38
N THR A 37 8.01 7.30 2.20
CA THR A 37 7.99 6.26 3.23
C THR A 37 7.15 6.69 4.42
N CYS A 38 6.46 5.72 5.04
CA CYS A 38 5.57 5.94 6.18
C CYS A 38 5.68 4.80 7.20
N GLY A 39 5.08 4.99 8.36
CA GLY A 39 5.12 4.00 9.45
C GLY A 39 6.50 3.94 10.12
N GLY A 40 6.93 2.73 10.45
CA GLY A 40 8.15 2.48 11.22
C GLY A 40 8.06 2.88 12.69
N ILE A 41 9.16 2.75 13.42
CA ILE A 41 9.30 3.10 14.86
C ILE A 41 8.87 4.56 15.14
N ILE A 42 9.09 5.45 14.18
CA ILE A 42 8.77 6.89 14.30
C ILE A 42 7.28 7.17 14.02
N ALA A 43 6.54 6.18 13.50
CA ALA A 43 5.14 6.31 13.09
C ALA A 43 4.91 7.49 12.12
N ASN A 44 5.74 7.57 11.06
CA ASN A 44 5.68 8.69 10.12
C ASN A 44 4.34 8.67 9.35
N PRO A 45 3.49 9.71 9.45
CA PRO A 45 2.19 9.71 8.81
C PRO A 45 2.26 10.03 7.31
N CYS A 46 1.27 9.55 6.57
CA CYS A 46 1.05 9.96 5.19
C CYS A 46 0.30 11.30 5.11
N PRO A 47 0.51 12.07 4.03
CA PRO A 47 -0.26 13.28 3.78
C PRO A 47 -1.75 12.96 3.54
N ARG A 48 -2.60 14.00 3.59
CA ARG A 48 -4.05 13.84 3.44
C ARG A 48 -4.41 13.21 2.10
N GLY A 49 -5.33 12.24 2.12
CA GLY A 49 -5.78 11.52 0.93
C GLY A 49 -4.91 10.30 0.57
N GLU A 50 -3.91 10.00 1.39
CA GLU A 50 -3.05 8.82 1.25
C GLU A 50 -3.12 7.97 2.52
N TYR A 51 -2.81 6.69 2.40
CA TYR A 51 -2.66 5.80 3.54
C TYR A 51 -1.33 5.04 3.46
N CYS A 52 -0.88 4.53 4.59
CA CYS A 52 0.39 3.86 4.68
C CYS A 52 0.24 2.37 4.33
N ASP A 53 0.63 1.98 3.11
CA ASP A 53 0.61 0.58 2.68
C ASP A 53 1.94 -0.10 3.02
N ILE A 54 1.89 -1.06 3.95
CA ILE A 54 3.03 -1.83 4.42
C ILE A 54 3.20 -3.00 3.45
N THR A 55 4.25 -2.93 2.64
CA THR A 55 4.57 -3.96 1.63
C THR A 55 5.52 -5.04 2.17
N ALA A 56 5.90 -4.95 3.44
CA ALA A 56 6.75 -5.94 4.10
C ALA A 56 6.02 -7.28 4.31
N LEU A 57 6.79 -8.37 4.35
CA LEU A 57 6.30 -9.68 4.76
C LEU A 57 5.75 -9.58 6.20
N ASN A 58 4.58 -10.19 6.44
CA ASN A 58 3.84 -10.12 7.72
C ASN A 58 3.32 -8.70 8.09
N ALA A 59 2.85 -7.94 7.09
CA ALA A 59 2.26 -6.61 7.26
C ALA A 59 1.17 -6.52 8.35
N CYS A 60 0.51 -7.62 8.71
CA CYS A 60 -0.54 -7.67 9.73
C CYS A 60 -0.03 -7.71 11.18
N GLU A 61 1.21 -8.17 11.42
CA GLU A 61 1.68 -8.53 12.76
C GLU A 61 2.86 -7.67 13.24
N GLY A 62 3.32 -6.70 12.43
CA GLY A 62 4.45 -5.83 12.79
C GLY A 62 4.04 -4.41 13.13
N ALA A 63 4.41 -3.95 14.33
CA ALA A 63 4.16 -2.59 14.81
C ALA A 63 5.12 -1.55 14.20
N ASP A 64 6.37 -1.95 13.96
CA ASP A 64 7.45 -1.05 13.52
C ASP A 64 7.75 -1.17 12.01
N LEU A 65 6.78 -1.65 11.23
CA LEU A 65 6.96 -1.86 9.80
C LEU A 65 6.86 -0.54 9.05
N GLN A 66 7.79 -0.37 8.12
CA GLN A 66 7.76 0.74 7.18
C GLN A 66 6.95 0.36 5.94
N GLY A 67 6.20 1.33 5.45
CA GLY A 67 5.41 1.22 4.23
C GLY A 67 5.67 2.38 3.29
N VAL A 68 4.82 2.45 2.28
CA VAL A 68 4.81 3.53 1.29
C VAL A 68 3.45 4.23 1.35
N CYS A 69 3.45 5.55 1.29
CA CYS A 69 2.22 6.30 1.14
C CYS A 69 1.67 6.09 -0.26
N VAL A 70 0.45 5.57 -0.31
CA VAL A 70 -0.28 5.36 -1.55
C VAL A 70 -1.60 6.12 -1.50
N LYS A 71 -2.04 6.62 -2.65
CA LYS A 71 -3.29 7.37 -2.75
C LYS A 71 -4.47 6.48 -2.46
N ILE A 72 -5.38 6.96 -1.62
CA ILE A 72 -6.65 6.29 -1.37
C ILE A 72 -7.50 6.44 -2.64
N PRO A 73 -7.86 5.34 -3.32
CA PRO A 73 -8.63 5.43 -4.55
C PRO A 73 -10.03 5.98 -4.26
N SER A 74 -10.41 7.03 -4.97
CA SER A 74 -11.75 7.65 -4.81
C SER A 74 -12.87 6.79 -5.40
N SER A 75 -12.56 5.93 -6.37
CA SER A 75 -13.52 5.06 -7.03
C SER A 75 -12.85 3.80 -7.55
N CYS A 76 -13.47 2.63 -7.32
CA CYS A 76 -12.99 1.33 -7.79
C CYS A 76 -13.87 0.80 -8.92
N LEU A 77 -13.88 1.51 -10.06
CA LEU A 77 -14.73 1.20 -11.22
C LEU A 77 -14.14 0.14 -12.15
N ILE A 78 -12.88 -0.25 -11.96
CA ILE A 78 -12.20 -1.23 -12.82
C ILE A 78 -12.55 -2.64 -12.34
N PRO A 79 -12.93 -3.57 -13.24
CA PRO A 79 -13.14 -4.97 -12.90
C PRO A 79 -11.79 -5.67 -12.72
N ASP A 80 -11.04 -5.27 -11.72
CA ASP A 80 -10.11 -6.20 -11.10
C ASP A 80 -10.96 -7.12 -10.22
N THR A 81 -10.84 -8.43 -10.41
CA THR A 81 -11.59 -9.46 -9.68
C THR A 81 -10.65 -10.35 -8.86
N LYS A 82 -9.39 -9.93 -8.70
CA LYS A 82 -8.41 -10.65 -7.89
C LYS A 82 -8.72 -10.41 -6.42
N GLN A 83 -9.46 -11.36 -5.85
CA GLN A 83 -9.79 -11.32 -4.43
C GLN A 83 -8.53 -11.22 -3.58
N ILE A 84 -8.61 -10.44 -2.49
CA ILE A 84 -7.50 -10.22 -1.57
C ILE A 84 -7.99 -10.33 -0.14
N CYS A 85 -7.15 -10.88 0.73
CA CYS A 85 -7.41 -10.96 2.15
C CYS A 85 -6.78 -9.77 2.87
N GLY A 86 -7.59 -9.01 3.60
CA GLY A 86 -7.13 -7.93 4.47
C GLY A 86 -6.62 -8.46 5.81
N CYS A 87 -5.80 -7.66 6.49
CA CYS A 87 -5.40 -7.95 7.86
C CYS A 87 -6.57 -7.85 8.87
N ASP A 88 -7.70 -7.27 8.46
CA ASP A 88 -8.95 -7.16 9.23
C ASP A 88 -9.87 -8.39 9.10
N GLY A 89 -9.34 -9.52 8.63
CA GLY A 89 -10.12 -10.73 8.44
C GLY A 89 -11.01 -10.74 7.20
N LYS A 90 -11.18 -9.63 6.46
CA LYS A 90 -12.16 -9.53 5.37
C LYS A 90 -11.58 -9.83 4.00
N THR A 91 -12.38 -10.51 3.18
CA THR A 91 -12.06 -10.69 1.76
C THR A 91 -12.59 -9.54 0.94
N TYR A 92 -11.69 -8.85 0.25
CA TYR A 92 -11.99 -7.79 -0.68
C TYR A 92 -12.10 -8.35 -2.09
N GLY A 93 -13.06 -7.85 -2.88
CA GLY A 93 -13.25 -8.30 -4.27
C GLY A 93 -12.06 -7.97 -5.17
N ASN A 94 -11.31 -6.92 -4.83
CA ASN A 94 -10.05 -6.55 -5.45
C ASN A 94 -9.20 -5.64 -4.57
N ASP A 95 -8.00 -5.34 -5.06
CA ASP A 95 -7.00 -4.52 -4.38
C ASP A 95 -7.51 -3.10 -4.16
N CYS A 96 -8.13 -2.50 -5.18
CA CYS A 96 -8.66 -1.14 -5.08
C CYS A 96 -9.65 -1.00 -3.91
N VAL A 97 -10.58 -1.94 -3.76
CA VAL A 97 -11.58 -1.90 -2.67
C VAL A 97 -10.89 -2.08 -1.30
N ARG A 98 -9.84 -2.89 -1.21
CA ARG A 98 -9.01 -3.03 0.00
C ARG A 98 -8.31 -1.70 0.35
N GLN A 99 -7.68 -1.06 -0.64
CA GLN A 99 -6.99 0.22 -0.48
C GLN A 99 -7.97 1.34 -0.11
N GLN A 100 -9.18 1.34 -0.67
CA GLN A 100 -10.23 2.28 -0.34
C GLN A 100 -10.68 2.15 1.12
N ALA A 101 -10.70 0.92 1.64
CA ALA A 101 -10.94 0.65 3.05
C ALA A 101 -9.72 0.92 3.95
N GLN A 102 -8.56 1.29 3.35
CA GLN A 102 -7.29 1.56 4.04
C GLN A 102 -6.81 0.38 4.90
N VAL A 103 -7.07 -0.85 4.42
CA VAL A 103 -6.68 -2.09 5.11
C VAL A 103 -5.42 -2.67 4.48
N GLN A 104 -4.50 -3.12 5.32
CA GLN A 104 -3.26 -3.77 4.88
C GLN A 104 -3.55 -5.12 4.25
N LYS A 105 -2.77 -5.47 3.22
CA LYS A 105 -2.85 -6.80 2.61
C LYS A 105 -2.24 -7.84 3.53
N ALA A 106 -3.01 -8.88 3.83
CA ALA A 106 -2.48 -10.09 4.45
C ALA A 106 -1.83 -10.97 3.38
N HIS A 107 -2.61 -11.33 2.36
CA HIS A 107 -2.15 -12.14 1.24
C HIS A 107 -3.10 -12.01 0.04
N ASP A 108 -2.64 -12.42 -1.14
CA ASP A 108 -3.47 -12.54 -2.33
C ASP A 108 -4.45 -13.72 -2.20
N GLY A 109 -5.64 -13.60 -2.79
CA GLY A 109 -6.72 -14.57 -2.65
C GLY A 109 -7.66 -14.27 -1.47
N LYS A 110 -8.77 -15.02 -1.39
CA LYS A 110 -9.75 -14.90 -0.30
C LYS A 110 -9.17 -15.31 1.05
N CYS A 111 -9.67 -14.69 2.12
CA CYS A 111 -9.31 -15.08 3.48
C CYS A 111 -9.73 -16.53 3.79
N SER A 112 -8.86 -17.25 4.50
CA SER A 112 -9.20 -18.55 5.07
C SER A 112 -10.14 -18.39 6.27
N ILE A 113 -10.92 -19.43 6.61
CA ILE A 113 -11.81 -19.44 7.78
C ILE A 113 -11.04 -19.07 9.06
N ARG A 114 -9.80 -19.58 9.21
CA ARG A 114 -8.93 -19.26 10.34
C ARG A 114 -8.57 -17.78 10.43
N HIS A 115 -8.48 -17.08 9.30
CA HIS A 115 -8.16 -15.66 9.24
C HIS A 115 -9.36 -14.78 9.61
N GLN A 116 -10.59 -15.22 9.30
CA GLN A 116 -11.84 -14.50 9.64
C GLN A 116 -12.23 -14.61 11.12
N ILE A 117 -11.71 -15.59 11.85
CA ILE A 117 -12.03 -15.82 13.27
C ILE A 117 -11.11 -15.00 14.21
N ARG A 118 -10.01 -14.41 13.70
CA ARG A 118 -9.06 -13.62 14.50
C ARG A 118 -9.67 -12.33 15.08
N ASP A 119 -10.84 -11.91 14.61
CA ASP A 119 -11.59 -10.75 15.14
C ASP A 119 -12.41 -11.07 16.41
N ASP A 120 -12.58 -12.34 16.78
CA ASP A 120 -13.23 -12.77 18.04
C ASP A 120 -12.17 -13.01 19.12
N LYS A 121 -11.84 -11.98 19.89
CA LYS A 121 -10.98 -12.10 21.08
C LYS A 121 -11.68 -12.87 22.21
N THR A 122 -12.00 -14.15 22.02
CA THR A 122 -12.42 -15.05 23.12
C THR A 122 -12.10 -16.54 22.93
N ALA A 123 -11.09 -16.88 22.14
CA ALA A 123 -10.53 -18.23 22.18
C ALA A 123 -9.01 -18.20 22.29
N THR A 124 -8.52 -18.00 23.51
CA THR A 124 -7.34 -18.78 23.94
C THR A 124 -7.76 -20.24 24.03
N PRO A 125 -7.21 -21.17 23.24
CA PRO A 125 -6.79 -22.41 23.84
C PRO A 125 -5.52 -22.09 24.63
N ALA A 126 -5.60 -22.30 25.95
CA ALA A 126 -4.45 -22.39 26.82
C ALA A 126 -3.33 -23.23 26.17
N GLU A 127 -2.09 -22.86 26.47
CA GLU A 127 -0.92 -23.68 26.20
C GLU A 127 -1.15 -25.15 26.59
N PRO A 128 -0.41 -26.07 25.97
CA PRO A 128 0.30 -27.03 26.80
C PRO A 128 1.77 -26.62 26.84
N VAL A 129 2.17 -25.96 27.94
CA VAL A 129 3.54 -26.04 28.44
C VAL A 129 3.77 -27.52 28.74
N GLN A 130 4.49 -28.21 27.87
CA GLN A 130 5.02 -29.53 28.23
C GLN A 130 6.24 -29.30 29.13
N GLU A 131 5.98 -29.23 30.42
CA GLU A 131 6.96 -29.55 31.45
C GLU A 131 6.94 -31.07 31.71
N LYS A 132 8.13 -31.60 32.01
CA LYS A 132 8.48 -32.97 32.49
C LYS A 132 8.81 -33.94 31.36
N LYS A 133 10.03 -34.51 31.30
CA LYS A 133 10.88 -35.01 32.38
C LYS A 133 12.34 -35.13 31.95
#